data_AF-A0A432GC99-F1
#
_entry.id   AF-A0A432GC99-F1
#
_cell.length_a   1.000
_cell.length_b   1.000
_cell.length_c   1.000
_cell.angle_alpha   90.00
_cell.angle_beta   90.00
_cell.angle_gamma   90.00
#
_symmetry.space_group_name_H-M   'P 1'
#
loop_
_entity.id
_entity.type
_entity.pdbx_description
1 polymer ?
#
loop_
_entity_poly.entity_id
_entity_poly.type
_entity_poly.pdbx_seq_one_letter_code
_entity_poly.pdbx_strand_id
1 'polypeptide(L)' 'VVSVDREGRFHLTYDDDRTRQLNDEELKRQAAAILKNNPGIPVLVKGDRAVDYGRVVQAMVLLQEAGAPSIGLLTEPGE' A
#
# COMPACT_ATOMS: atom_id res chain seq x y z
N VAL A 1 4.66 1.59 4.15
CA VAL A 1 4.58 1.87 2.70
C VAL A 1 3.96 0.65 2.02
N VAL A 2 3.06 0.84 1.06
CA VAL A 2 2.50 -0.23 0.23
C VAL A 2 3.01 -0.06 -1.18
N SER A 3 3.79 -1.00 -1.66
CA SER A 3 4.25 -1.04 -3.05
C SER A 3 3.38 -1.98 -3.87
N VAL A 4 3.12 -1.63 -5.12
CA VAL A 4 2.48 -2.51 -6.11
C VAL A 4 3.52 -2.91 -7.13
N ASP A 5 3.64 -4.21 -7.42
CA ASP A 5 4.52 -4.72 -8.47
C ASP A 5 3.75 -4.91 -9.80
N ARG A 6 4.45 -5.04 -10.92
CA ARG A 6 3.89 -5.19 -12.29
C ARG A 6 2.99 -6.41 -12.42
N GLU A 7 3.20 -7.42 -11.58
CA GLU A 7 2.32 -8.59 -11.47
C GLU A 7 1.02 -8.33 -10.70
N GLY A 8 0.81 -7.10 -10.22
CA GLY A 8 -0.35 -6.71 -9.42
C GLY A 8 -0.30 -7.24 -7.99
N ARG A 9 0.86 -7.70 -7.51
CA ARG A 9 1.08 -8.18 -6.13
C ARG A 9 1.37 -6.99 -5.23
N PHE A 10 0.82 -7.02 -4.01
CA PHE A 10 1.03 -5.95 -3.02
C PHE A 10 2.18 -6.29 -2.09
N HIS A 11 2.97 -5.29 -1.76
CA HIS A 11 4.14 -5.42 -0.91
C HIS A 11 3.99 -4.39 0.21
N LEU A 12 3.75 -4.86 1.42
CA LEU A 12 3.68 -4.00 2.60
C LEU A 12 5.04 -3.94 3.26
N THR A 13 5.61 -2.76 3.32
CA THR A 13 6.82 -2.44 4.09
C THR A 13 6.40 -1.73 5.37
N TYR A 14 6.71 -2.35 6.51
CA TYR A 14 6.40 -1.84 7.85
C TYR A 14 7.56 -2.13 8.80
N ASP A 15 7.82 -1.24 9.75
CA ASP A 15 8.95 -1.29 10.69
C ASP A 15 10.32 -1.15 9.98
N ASP A 16 11.39 -1.75 10.51
CA ASP A 16 12.78 -1.74 9.99
C ASP A 16 12.89 -2.48 8.63
N ASP A 17 12.26 -1.91 7.61
CA ASP A 17 12.27 -2.32 6.20
C ASP A 17 11.76 -3.75 5.90
N ARG A 18 10.96 -4.34 6.80
CA ARG A 18 10.35 -5.65 6.52
C ARG A 18 9.27 -5.52 5.45
N THR A 19 9.68 -5.79 4.22
CA THR A 19 8.79 -5.90 3.07
C THR A 19 8.21 -7.29 3.00
N ARG A 20 6.88 -7.39 3.04
CA ARG A 20 6.13 -8.64 2.88
C ARG A 20 5.22 -8.55 1.68
N GLN A 21 5.27 -9.57 0.84
CA GLN A 21 4.27 -9.75 -0.20
C GLN A 21 2.96 -10.22 0.43
N LEU A 22 1.88 -9.52 0.11
CA LEU A 22 0.53 -9.74 0.60
C LEU A 22 -0.46 -9.78 -0.56
N ASN A 23 -1.51 -10.55 -0.37
CA ASN A 23 -2.66 -10.61 -1.27
C ASN A 23 -3.63 -9.46 -0.90
N ASP A 24 -4.63 -9.19 -1.73
CA ASP A 24 -5.63 -8.12 -1.49
C ASP A 24 -6.26 -8.19 -0.08
N GLU A 25 -6.73 -9.38 0.32
CA GLU A 25 -7.30 -9.65 1.64
C GLU A 25 -6.31 -9.44 2.79
N GLU A 26 -5.07 -9.92 2.62
CA GLU A 26 -4.03 -9.84 3.63
C GLU A 26 -3.56 -8.39 3.82
N LEU A 27 -3.45 -7.64 2.72
CA LEU A 27 -3.12 -6.22 2.75
C LEU A 27 -4.16 -5.45 3.56
N LYS A 28 -5.46 -5.66 3.29
CA LYS A 28 -6.55 -5.00 4.02
C LYS A 28 -6.51 -5.35 5.52
N ARG A 29 -6.39 -6.64 5.85
CA ARG A 29 -6.31 -7.11 7.24
C ARG A 29 -5.12 -6.50 7.98
N GLN A 30 -3.94 -6.53 7.37
CA GLN A 30 -2.71 -6.07 8.00
C GLN A 30 -2.66 -4.55 8.10
N ALA A 31 -3.08 -3.83 7.06
CA ALA A 31 -3.23 -2.38 7.10
C ALA A 31 -4.21 -1.96 8.21
N ALA A 32 -5.38 -2.61 8.32
CA ALA A 32 -6.36 -2.30 9.34
C ALA A 32 -5.81 -2.56 10.75
N ALA A 33 -5.07 -3.65 10.96
CA ALA A 33 -4.43 -3.95 12.24
C ALA A 33 -3.39 -2.88 12.62
N ILE A 34 -2.58 -2.43 11.66
CA ILE A 34 -1.58 -1.37 11.87
C ILE A 34 -2.26 -0.05 12.19
N LEU A 35 -3.25 0.36 11.38
CA LEU A 35 -4.01 1.61 11.55
C LEU A 35 -4.81 1.62 12.85
N LYS A 36 -5.31 0.48 13.31
CA LYS A 36 -5.98 0.37 14.60
C LYS A 36 -5.02 0.64 15.76
N ASN A 37 -3.76 0.22 15.65
CA ASN A 37 -2.73 0.51 16.66
C ASN A 37 -2.17 1.93 16.52
N ASN A 38 -2.08 2.45 15.30
CA ASN A 38 -1.54 3.78 15.01
C ASN A 38 -2.41 4.50 13.96
N PRO A 39 -3.55 5.10 14.36
CA PRO A 39 -4.51 5.69 13.42
C PRO A 39 -4.01 6.95 12.71
N GLY A 40 -2.90 7.54 13.17
CA GLY A 40 -2.32 8.75 12.59
C GLY A 40 -1.16 8.51 11.63
N ILE A 41 -0.78 7.26 11.34
CA ILE A 41 0.37 7.02 10.46
C ILE A 41 0.02 7.39 9.01
N PRO A 42 0.93 8.08 8.30
CA PRO A 42 0.75 8.32 6.88
C PRO A 42 0.89 7.01 6.11
N VAL A 43 -0.09 6.69 5.27
CA VAL A 43 -0.02 5.55 4.38
C VAL A 43 0.51 6.03 3.03
N LEU A 44 1.59 5.42 2.56
CA LEU A 44 2.21 5.76 1.29
C LEU A 44 2.05 4.58 0.33
N VAL A 45 1.55 4.85 -0.87
CA VAL A 45 1.43 3.88 -1.96
C VAL A 45 2.52 4.17 -2.98
N LYS A 46 3.41 3.21 -3.17
CA LYS A 46 4.46 3.22 -4.19
C LYS A 46 3.98 2.41 -5.39
N GLY A 47 3.85 3.05 -6.55
CA GLY A 47 3.50 2.38 -7.80
C GLY A 47 4.64 2.52 -8.78
N ASP A 48 5.10 1.40 -9.36
CA ASP A 48 5.97 1.46 -10.54
C ASP A 48 5.19 2.05 -11.73
N ARG A 49 5.86 2.74 -12.65
CA ARG A 49 5.19 3.37 -13.80
C ARG A 49 4.56 2.35 -14.75
N ALA A 50 5.02 1.10 -14.70
CA ALA A 50 4.46 0.01 -15.49
C ALA A 50 3.44 -0.84 -14.74
N VAL A 51 3.11 -0.48 -13.50
CA VAL A 51 1.94 -1.03 -12.81
C VAL A 51 0.68 -0.50 -13.46
N ASP A 52 -0.29 -1.40 -13.61
CA ASP A 52 -1.62 -1.02 -14.05
C ASP A 52 -2.23 -0.01 -13.08
N TYR A 53 -2.61 1.16 -13.59
CA TYR A 53 -3.21 2.23 -12.78
C TYR A 53 -4.41 1.73 -11.97
N GLY A 54 -5.16 0.76 -12.51
CA GLY A 54 -6.25 0.09 -11.80
C GLY A 54 -5.79 -0.60 -10.51
N ARG A 55 -4.61 -1.23 -10.48
CA ARG A 55 -4.08 -1.82 -9.24
C ARG A 55 -3.62 -0.78 -8.23
N VAL A 56 -3.12 0.38 -8.67
CA VAL A 56 -2.82 1.49 -7.76
C VAL A 56 -4.10 1.99 -7.09
N VAL A 57 -5.15 2.23 -7.88
CA VAL A 57 -6.46 2.65 -7.36
C VAL A 57 -7.03 1.59 -6.42
N GLN A 58 -6.93 0.32 -6.77
CA GLN A 58 -7.40 -0.77 -5.92
C GLN A 58 -6.65 -0.81 -4.58
N ALA A 59 -5.32 -0.61 -4.57
CA ALA A 59 -4.55 -0.49 -3.34
C ALA A 59 -5.06 0.67 -2.47
N MET A 60 -5.34 1.83 -3.08
CA MET A 60 -5.89 2.98 -2.37
C MET A 60 -7.25 2.69 -1.74
N VAL A 61 -8.14 2.00 -2.47
CA VAL A 61 -9.46 1.60 -1.94
C VAL A 61 -9.30 0.65 -0.75
N LEU A 62 -8.47 -0.39 -0.89
CA LEU A 62 -8.23 -1.36 0.19
C LEU A 62 -7.68 -0.68 1.46
N LEU A 63 -6.77 0.28 1.29
CA LEU A 63 -6.19 1.05 2.38
C LEU A 63 -7.20 2.00 3.03
N GLN A 64 -8.04 2.65 2.23
CA GLN A 64 -9.09 3.53 2.73
C GLN A 64 -10.15 2.73 3.51
N GLU A 65 -10.56 1.57 3.00
CA GLU A 65 -11.44 0.64 3.72
C GLU A 65 -10.82 0.09 5.01
N ALA A 66 -9.48 -0.02 5.05
CA ALA A 66 -8.75 -0.39 6.25
C ALA A 66 -8.67 0.75 7.30
N GLY A 67 -9.14 1.96 6.97
CA GLY A 67 -9.18 3.11 7.87
C GLY A 67 -7.99 4.08 7.70
N ALA A 68 -7.30 4.06 6.55
CA ALA A 68 -6.19 4.98 6.31
C ALA A 68 -6.71 6.43 6.22
N PRO A 69 -6.23 7.35 7.08
CA PRO A 69 -6.75 8.73 7.09
C PRO A 69 -6.25 9.54 5.88
N SER A 70 -5.03 9.27 5.44
CA SER A 70 -4.37 9.94 4.32
C SER A 70 -3.52 8.96 3.56
N ILE A 71 -3.68 8.95 2.24
CA ILE A 71 -2.96 8.07 1.32
C ILE A 71 -2.12 8.96 0.40
N GLY A 72 -0.80 8.90 0.56
CA GLY A 72 0.15 9.58 -0.32
C GLY A 72 0.57 8.66 -1.47
N LEU A 73 0.76 9.22 -2.66
CA LEU A 73 1.30 8.49 -3.80
C LEU A 73 2.79 8.81 -3.93
N LEU A 74 3.64 7.79 -3.89
CA LEU A 74 5.03 7.88 -4.34
C LEU A 74 5.12 7.28 -5.74
N THR A 75 5.23 8.15 -6.73
CA THR A 75 5.63 7.76 -8.10
C THR A 75 7.12 8.04 -8.24
N GLU A 76 7.90 7.02 -8.53
CA GLU A 76 9.29 7.24 -8.92
C GLU A 76 9.31 7.89 -10.32
N PRO A 77 9.89 9.10 -10.48
CA PRO A 77 10.12 9.65 -11.79
C PRO A 77 11.16 8.76 -12.48
N GLY A 78 10.73 8.07 -13.54
CA GLY A 78 11.67 7.36 -14.41
C GLY A 78 12.64 8.37 -15.04
N GLU A 79 13.92 8.12 -14.86
CA GLU A 79 15.01 8.76 -15.61
C GLU A 79 15.13 8.15 -17.01
#